data_AF-A0A479ZXS3-F1
#
_entry.id   AF-A0A479ZXS3-F1
#
_cell.length_a   1.000
_cell.length_b   1.000
_cell.length_c   1.000
_cell.angle_alpha   90.00
_cell.angle_beta   90.00
_cell.angle_gamma   90.00
#
_symmetry.space_group_name_H-M   'P 1'
#
loop_
_entity.id
_entity.type
_entity.pdbx_description
1 polymer ?
#
loop_
_entity_poly.entity_id
_entity_poly.type
_entity_poly.pdbx_seq_one_letter_code
_entity_poly.pdbx_strand_id
1 'polypeptide(L)'
;MLTQAEFEEFINDTTKQIDGDILWIEDEDHSPTVEFRVELTSNPGYPIFVKGSYNPLTEKLTYALIHRAAGRIYALDLGQDHKNPHGNLVGEKHKHRWKESYRDKEAYVPPDITAPVTDPVKVWQQFCLESKIKHNGIMQDPPPLQLDLFL
;
A
#
# COMPACT_ATOMS: atom_id res chain seq x y z
N MET A 1 -4.24 17.71 -12.14
CA MET A 1 -4.95 16.46 -11.86
C MET A 1 -4.15 15.36 -12.56
N LEU A 2 -3.82 14.25 -11.88
CA LEU A 2 -3.04 13.18 -12.51
C LEU A 2 -3.87 12.55 -13.63
N THR A 3 -3.34 12.55 -14.85
CA THR A 3 -3.95 11.91 -16.02
C THR A 3 -3.71 10.40 -16.01
N GLN A 4 -4.47 9.67 -16.81
CA GLN A 4 -4.28 8.24 -16.99
C GLN A 4 -2.92 7.97 -17.63
N ALA A 5 -2.51 8.78 -18.61
CA ALA A 5 -1.21 8.63 -19.26
C ALA A 5 -0.05 8.77 -18.26
N GLU A 6 -0.06 9.83 -17.44
CA GLU A 6 0.96 10.04 -16.40
C GLU A 6 0.97 8.89 -15.37
N PHE A 7 -0.21 8.40 -14.98
CA PHE A 7 -0.30 7.26 -14.08
C PHE A 7 0.26 5.98 -14.72
N GLU A 8 -0.08 5.69 -15.97
CA GLU A 8 0.41 4.52 -16.70
C GLU A 8 1.93 4.59 -16.93
N GLU A 9 2.48 5.77 -17.17
CA GLU A 9 3.94 6.00 -17.22
C GLU A 9 4.60 5.70 -15.87
N PHE A 10 4.06 6.27 -14.78
CA PHE A 10 4.57 6.05 -13.43
C PHE A 10 4.55 4.57 -13.01
N ILE A 11 3.40 3.91 -13.14
CA ILE A 11 3.26 2.54 -12.64
C ILE A 11 4.14 1.57 -13.44
N ASN A 12 4.42 1.89 -14.71
CA ASN A 12 5.28 1.08 -15.57
C ASN A 12 6.78 1.37 -15.46
N ASP A 13 7.17 2.50 -14.88
CA ASP A 13 8.56 2.89 -14.64
C ASP A 13 9.30 1.84 -13.79
N THR A 14 10.41 1.31 -14.28
CA THR A 14 11.23 0.31 -13.58
C THR A 14 12.35 0.93 -12.73
N THR A 15 12.47 2.26 -12.74
CA THR A 15 13.52 3.00 -12.01
C THR A 15 13.09 3.37 -10.59
N LYS A 16 11.86 3.00 -10.20
CA LYS A 16 11.31 3.28 -8.88
C LYS A 16 12.07 2.53 -7.80
N GLN A 17 12.54 3.25 -6.79
CA GLN A 17 13.29 2.67 -5.69
C GLN A 17 13.01 3.34 -4.34
N ILE A 18 13.10 2.55 -3.29
CA ILE A 18 13.10 2.98 -1.88
C ILE A 18 14.43 2.54 -1.31
N ASP A 19 15.17 3.48 -0.72
CA ASP A 19 16.45 3.21 -0.08
C ASP A 19 16.31 3.21 1.44
N GLY A 20 16.94 2.23 2.09
CA GLY A 20 16.93 2.09 3.55
C GLY A 20 15.84 1.17 4.09
N ASP A 21 15.90 0.93 5.39
CA ASP A 21 14.99 0.03 6.09
C ASP A 21 13.63 0.69 6.33
N ILE A 22 12.58 -0.13 6.37
CA ILE A 22 11.22 0.29 6.72
C ILE A 22 10.92 -0.18 8.13
N LEU A 23 10.58 0.76 9.00
CA LEU A 23 10.16 0.52 10.38
C LEU A 23 8.69 0.89 10.52
N TRP A 24 7.94 0.00 11.16
CA TRP A 24 6.58 0.27 11.61
C TRP A 24 6.62 1.13 12.87
N ILE A 25 5.79 2.17 12.90
CA ILE A 25 5.61 3.07 14.03
C ILE A 25 4.16 3.02 14.49
N GLU A 26 3.91 3.28 15.77
CA GLU A 26 2.55 3.44 16.31
C GLU A 26 1.83 4.59 15.59
N ASP A 27 0.52 4.44 15.41
CA ASP A 27 -0.30 5.56 14.97
C ASP A 27 -0.49 6.61 16.07
N GLU A 28 -0.92 7.82 15.68
CA GLU A 28 -1.06 8.97 16.59
C GLU A 28 -2.12 8.75 17.68
N ASP A 29 -3.08 7.85 17.43
CA ASP A 29 -4.21 7.57 18.31
C ASP A 29 -3.93 6.42 19.30
N HIS A 30 -2.70 5.87 19.31
CA HIS A 30 -2.32 4.67 20.06
C HIS A 30 -3.31 3.51 19.85
N SER A 31 -3.83 3.40 18.63
CA SER A 31 -4.63 2.25 18.25
C SER A 31 -3.72 1.03 18.04
N PRO A 32 -4.31 -0.18 17.91
CA PRO A 32 -3.54 -1.37 17.52
C PRO A 32 -2.87 -1.26 16.14
N THR A 33 -3.14 -0.19 15.38
CA THR A 33 -2.59 0.02 14.04
C THR A 33 -1.18 0.56 14.12
N VAL A 34 -0.29 -0.02 13.31
CA VAL A 34 1.02 0.55 13.03
C VAL A 34 1.08 1.03 11.60
N GLU A 35 1.88 2.04 11.34
CA GLU A 35 2.07 2.61 10.01
C GLU A 35 3.53 2.88 9.69
N PHE A 36 3.81 3.14 8.42
CA PHE A 36 5.07 3.73 7.99
C PHE A 36 4.82 4.67 6.82
N ARG A 37 5.78 5.56 6.60
CA ARG A 37 5.87 6.38 5.41
C ARG A 37 7.29 6.43 4.91
N VAL A 38 7.49 6.14 3.63
CA VAL A 38 8.80 6.22 2.97
C VAL A 38 8.70 6.90 1.62
N GLU A 39 9.72 7.68 1.28
CA GLU A 39 9.79 8.37 0.00
C GLU A 39 10.15 7.39 -1.11
N LEU A 40 9.48 7.54 -2.26
CA LEU A 40 9.75 6.75 -3.45
C LEU A 40 10.51 7.63 -4.45
N THR A 41 11.70 7.21 -4.82
CA THR A 41 12.50 7.92 -5.83
C THR A 41 12.40 7.21 -7.17
N SER A 42 12.57 7.95 -8.27
CA SER A 42 12.64 7.40 -9.63
C SER A 42 13.37 8.39 -10.54
N ASN A 43 13.82 7.94 -11.72
CA ASN A 43 14.53 8.81 -12.66
C ASN A 43 13.70 10.02 -13.12
N PRO A 44 12.40 9.88 -13.45
CA PRO A 44 11.56 11.05 -13.76
C PRO A 44 11.28 11.96 -12.56
N GLY A 45 11.57 11.51 -11.33
CA GLY A 45 11.38 12.30 -10.11
C GLY A 45 9.92 12.52 -9.74
N TYR A 46 9.06 11.52 -9.91
CA TYR A 46 7.64 11.65 -9.55
C TYR A 46 7.47 12.01 -8.06
N PRO A 47 6.59 12.94 -7.71
CA PRO A 47 6.41 13.39 -6.32
C PRO A 47 5.52 12.40 -5.55
N ILE A 48 6.03 11.19 -5.31
CA ILE A 48 5.30 10.05 -4.74
C ILE A 48 6.01 9.53 -3.51
N PHE A 49 5.21 9.10 -2.53
CA PHE A 49 5.68 8.35 -1.37
C PHE A 49 4.79 7.12 -1.15
N VAL A 50 5.29 6.16 -0.40
CA VAL A 50 4.52 4.99 0.02
C VAL A 50 4.06 5.19 1.46
N LYS A 51 2.79 4.93 1.72
CA LYS A 51 2.24 4.76 3.07
C LYS A 51 1.82 3.31 3.25
N GLY A 52 2.24 2.69 4.35
CA GLY A 52 1.72 1.40 4.78
C GLY A 52 0.99 1.52 6.12
N SER A 53 -0.04 0.71 6.32
CA SER A 53 -0.73 0.59 7.60
C SER A 53 -1.14 -0.86 7.83
N TYR A 54 -0.94 -1.36 9.05
CA TYR A 54 -1.29 -2.71 9.45
C TYR A 54 -1.96 -2.71 10.82
N ASN A 55 -3.11 -3.37 10.92
CA ASN A 55 -3.78 -3.63 12.18
C ASN A 55 -3.87 -5.14 12.41
N PRO A 56 -3.12 -5.69 13.38
CA PRO A 56 -3.08 -7.13 13.65
C PRO A 56 -4.37 -7.67 14.28
N LEU A 57 -5.16 -6.83 14.96
CA LEU A 57 -6.42 -7.29 15.58
C LEU A 57 -7.54 -7.49 14.57
N THR A 58 -7.64 -6.59 13.59
CA THR A 58 -8.64 -6.69 12.54
C THR A 58 -8.11 -7.36 11.28
N GLU A 59 -6.85 -7.80 11.30
CA GLU A 59 -6.15 -8.37 10.15
C GLU A 59 -6.29 -7.51 8.88
N LYS A 60 -6.09 -6.19 9.03
CA LYS A 60 -6.18 -5.23 7.93
C LYS A 60 -4.80 -4.73 7.54
N LEU A 61 -4.49 -4.75 6.25
CA LEU A 61 -3.23 -4.27 5.71
C LEU A 61 -3.46 -3.43 4.47
N THR A 62 -2.82 -2.27 4.42
CA THR A 62 -2.81 -1.38 3.25
C THR A 62 -1.38 -1.02 2.89
N TYR A 63 -1.04 -1.10 1.60
CA TYR A 63 0.10 -0.43 1.00
C TYR A 63 -0.37 0.50 -0.10
N ALA A 64 -0.04 1.79 -0.01
CA ALA A 64 -0.57 2.82 -0.90
C ALA A 64 0.55 3.70 -1.48
N LEU A 65 0.54 3.88 -2.80
CA LEU A 65 1.33 4.90 -3.50
C LEU A 65 0.53 6.21 -3.48
N ILE A 66 1.10 7.23 -2.85
CA ILE A 66 0.48 8.53 -2.67
C ILE A 66 1.22 9.57 -3.50
N HIS A 67 0.56 10.09 -4.53
CA HIS A 67 1.03 11.25 -5.27
C HIS A 67 0.72 12.53 -4.50
N ARG A 68 1.74 13.35 -4.21
CA ARG A 68 1.60 14.52 -3.31
C ARG A 68 0.49 15.49 -3.68
N ALA A 69 0.18 15.64 -4.97
CA ALA A 69 -0.89 16.53 -5.43
C ALA A 69 -2.22 15.82 -5.74
N ALA A 70 -2.22 14.48 -5.90
CA ALA A 70 -3.41 13.74 -6.36
C ALA A 70 -3.99 12.78 -5.32
N GLY A 71 -3.26 12.49 -4.25
CA GLY A 71 -3.64 11.54 -3.21
C GLY A 71 -3.26 10.11 -3.58
N ARG A 72 -4.04 9.13 -3.11
CA ARG A 72 -3.85 7.71 -3.39
C ARG A 72 -4.10 7.44 -4.87
N ILE A 73 -3.10 6.85 -5.55
CA ILE A 73 -3.13 6.57 -6.99
C ILE A 73 -2.98 5.08 -7.30
N TYR A 74 -2.52 4.31 -6.31
CA TYR A 74 -2.41 2.88 -6.40
C TYR A 74 -2.39 2.33 -4.97
N ALA A 75 -3.12 1.24 -4.71
CA ALA A 75 -3.10 0.63 -3.39
C ALA A 75 -3.36 -0.87 -3.44
N LEU A 76 -2.86 -1.58 -2.43
CA LEU A 76 -3.21 -2.95 -2.11
C LEU A 76 -3.84 -2.94 -0.73
N ASP A 77 -5.06 -3.46 -0.64
CA ASP A 77 -5.83 -3.55 0.61
C ASP A 77 -6.20 -5.03 0.85
N LEU A 78 -5.95 -5.49 2.09
CA LEU A 78 -6.29 -6.82 2.60
C LEU A 78 -7.15 -6.69 3.88
N GLY A 79 -8.09 -7.61 4.07
CA GLY A 79 -8.88 -7.73 5.30
C GLY A 79 -10.12 -6.82 5.35
N GLN A 80 -10.51 -6.22 4.23
CA GLN A 80 -11.74 -5.43 4.14
C GLN A 80 -12.38 -5.55 2.77
N ASP A 81 -13.68 -5.85 2.73
CA ASP A 81 -14.43 -5.92 1.48
C ASP A 81 -14.50 -4.57 0.76
N HIS A 82 -14.36 -4.62 -0.57
CA HIS A 82 -14.53 -3.46 -1.44
C HIS A 82 -15.60 -3.68 -2.51
N LYS A 83 -16.38 -2.63 -2.76
CA LYS A 83 -17.39 -2.58 -3.81
C LYS A 83 -17.01 -1.49 -4.82
N ASN A 84 -16.86 -1.88 -6.08
CA ASN A 84 -16.55 -0.94 -7.15
C ASN A 84 -17.72 0.03 -7.41
N PRO A 85 -17.48 1.17 -8.07
CA PRO A 85 -18.52 2.15 -8.41
C PRO A 85 -19.70 1.57 -9.19
N HIS A 86 -19.46 0.51 -9.98
CA HIS A 86 -20.48 -0.21 -10.74
C HIS A 86 -21.30 -1.21 -9.90
N GLY A 87 -20.93 -1.38 -8.63
CA GLY A 87 -21.66 -2.16 -7.65
C GLY A 87 -21.24 -3.62 -7.51
N ASN A 88 -20.25 -4.10 -8.27
CA ASN A 88 -19.70 -5.43 -8.06
C ASN A 88 -18.82 -5.49 -6.80
N LEU A 89 -18.97 -6.56 -6.03
CA LEU A 89 -18.10 -6.88 -4.90
C LEU A 89 -16.78 -7.45 -5.44
N VAL A 90 -15.65 -6.93 -4.96
CA VAL A 90 -14.31 -7.40 -5.33
C VAL A 90 -13.77 -8.39 -4.29
N GLY A 91 -14.12 -8.19 -3.02
CA GLY A 91 -13.69 -9.03 -1.90
C GLY A 91 -12.61 -8.37 -1.03
N GLU A 92 -12.18 -9.08 0.01
CA GLU A 92 -11.28 -8.55 1.05
C GLU A 92 -9.84 -8.32 0.60
N LYS A 93 -9.41 -8.95 -0.50
CA LYS A 93 -8.08 -8.77 -1.12
C LYS A 93 -8.26 -8.10 -2.48
N HIS A 94 -7.88 -6.84 -2.57
CA HIS A 94 -8.09 -6.05 -3.77
C HIS A 94 -7.00 -5.00 -3.97
N LYS A 95 -6.72 -4.67 -5.24
CA LYS A 95 -5.82 -3.58 -5.61
C LYS A 95 -6.59 -2.46 -6.28
N HIS A 96 -6.38 -1.25 -5.81
CA HIS A 96 -6.89 -0.02 -6.41
C HIS A 96 -5.95 0.50 -7.48
N ARG A 97 -6.51 1.01 -8.56
CA ARG A 97 -5.76 1.61 -9.67
C ARG A 97 -6.37 2.97 -10.00
N TRP A 98 -5.53 3.98 -10.21
CA TRP A 98 -6.00 5.27 -10.67
C TRP A 98 -6.70 5.14 -12.03
N LYS A 99 -7.94 5.65 -12.06
CA LYS A 99 -8.70 5.93 -13.27
C LYS A 99 -9.18 7.37 -13.22
N GLU A 100 -8.92 8.19 -14.22
CA GLU A 100 -9.35 9.61 -14.20
C GLU A 100 -10.83 9.81 -13.81
N SER A 101 -11.73 8.94 -14.28
CA SER A 101 -13.17 9.00 -14.01
C SER A 101 -13.56 8.61 -12.58
N TYR A 102 -12.78 7.75 -11.92
CA TYR A 102 -13.12 7.15 -10.62
C TYR A 102 -12.07 7.39 -9.54
N ARG A 103 -10.96 8.04 -9.89
CA ARG A 103 -9.73 8.13 -9.12
C ARG A 103 -9.32 6.75 -8.66
N ASP A 104 -9.20 6.55 -7.37
CA ASP A 104 -8.78 5.31 -6.74
C ASP A 104 -9.95 4.38 -6.37
N LYS A 105 -11.20 4.70 -6.75
CA LYS A 105 -12.37 3.91 -6.30
C LYS A 105 -12.53 2.56 -6.98
N GLU A 106 -11.88 2.34 -8.12
CA GLU A 106 -11.98 1.06 -8.83
C GLU A 106 -10.84 0.13 -8.42
N ALA A 107 -11.19 -1.12 -8.11
CA ALA A 107 -10.26 -2.14 -7.71
C ALA A 107 -10.51 -3.48 -8.44
N TYR A 108 -9.50 -4.34 -8.38
CA TYR A 108 -9.51 -5.69 -8.94
C TYR A 108 -8.91 -6.70 -7.95
N VAL A 109 -9.26 -7.97 -8.07
CA VAL A 109 -8.63 -9.04 -7.28
C VAL A 109 -7.24 -9.33 -7.83
N PRO A 110 -6.17 -9.19 -7.03
CA PRO A 110 -4.82 -9.41 -7.53
C PRO A 110 -4.43 -10.90 -7.48
N PRO A 111 -4.07 -11.53 -8.61
CA PRO A 111 -3.65 -12.93 -8.63
C PRO A 111 -2.22 -13.13 -8.09
N ASP A 112 -1.41 -12.07 -8.09
CA ASP A 112 0.01 -12.02 -7.74
C ASP A 112 0.27 -11.89 -6.23
N ILE A 113 -0.74 -11.48 -5.46
CA ILE A 113 -0.66 -11.39 -4.00
C ILE A 113 -1.14 -12.71 -3.40
N THR A 114 -0.21 -13.51 -2.89
CA THR A 114 -0.46 -14.86 -2.37
C THR A 114 -0.13 -15.01 -0.89
N ALA A 115 0.66 -14.09 -0.32
CA ALA A 115 0.94 -14.09 1.11
C ALA A 115 -0.32 -13.70 1.92
N PRO A 116 -0.50 -14.27 3.12
CA PRO A 116 -1.59 -13.88 4.00
C PRO A 116 -1.34 -12.49 4.61
N VAL A 117 -2.41 -11.86 5.09
CA VAL A 117 -2.34 -10.55 5.77
C VAL A 117 -1.51 -10.58 7.06
N THR A 118 -1.33 -11.76 7.65
CA THR A 118 -0.48 -12.01 8.82
C THR A 118 1.02 -12.08 8.49
N ASP A 119 1.39 -12.00 7.21
CA ASP A 119 2.79 -11.89 6.74
C ASP A 119 3.00 -10.59 5.94
N PRO A 120 2.93 -9.42 6.60
CA PRO A 120 2.98 -8.12 5.93
C PRO A 120 4.30 -7.91 5.18
N VAL A 121 5.42 -8.46 5.67
CA VAL A 121 6.72 -8.38 5.00
C VAL A 121 6.69 -9.14 3.68
N LYS A 122 6.10 -10.34 3.63
CA LYS A 122 5.96 -11.08 2.36
C LYS A 122 4.97 -10.41 1.41
N VAL A 123 3.86 -9.87 1.92
CA VAL A 123 2.93 -9.07 1.10
C VAL A 123 3.64 -7.85 0.52
N TRP A 124 4.52 -7.18 1.27
CA TRP A 124 5.30 -6.02 0.81
C TRP A 124 6.24 -6.39 -0.34
N GLN A 125 6.93 -7.53 -0.24
CA GLN A 125 7.78 -8.03 -1.33
C GLN A 125 6.98 -8.25 -2.62
N GLN A 126 5.76 -8.82 -2.51
CA GLN A 126 4.89 -9.04 -3.66
C GLN A 126 4.36 -7.73 -4.25
N PHE A 127 3.96 -6.79 -3.39
CA PHE A 127 3.55 -5.45 -3.80
C PHE A 127 4.68 -4.71 -4.52
N CYS A 128 5.91 -4.75 -4.00
CA CYS A 128 7.08 -4.17 -4.66
C CYS A 128 7.33 -4.78 -6.05
N LEU A 129 7.30 -6.12 -6.14
CA LEU A 129 7.55 -6.83 -7.39
C LEU A 129 6.56 -6.39 -8.49
N GLU A 130 5.27 -6.37 -8.18
CA GLU A 130 4.26 -6.03 -9.19
C GLU A 130 4.21 -4.54 -9.50
N SER A 131 4.41 -3.67 -8.51
CA SER A 131 4.48 -2.22 -8.73
C SER A 131 5.81 -1.76 -9.31
N LYS A 132 6.74 -2.68 -9.58
CA LYS A 132 8.10 -2.42 -10.12
C LYS A 132 8.91 -1.49 -9.22
N ILE A 133 8.77 -1.64 -7.90
CA ILE A 133 9.54 -0.92 -6.90
C ILE A 133 10.71 -1.79 -6.45
N LYS A 134 11.92 -1.25 -6.53
CA LYS A 134 13.10 -1.86 -5.93
C LYS A 134 13.27 -1.34 -4.49
N HIS A 135 13.13 -2.20 -3.49
CA HIS A 135 13.45 -1.85 -2.10
C HIS A 135 14.89 -2.24 -1.78
N ASN A 136 15.78 -1.25 -1.63
CA ASN A 136 17.18 -1.43 -1.25
C ASN A 136 17.33 -1.33 0.29
N GLY A 137 16.69 -2.25 1.01
CA GLY A 137 16.72 -2.33 2.46
C GLY A 137 15.89 -3.50 2.97
N ILE A 138 15.62 -3.51 4.28
CA ILE A 138 14.79 -4.52 4.94
C ILE A 138 13.54 -3.85 5.49
N MET A 139 12.37 -4.42 5.20
CA MET A 139 11.17 -4.12 5.97
C MET A 139 11.20 -4.99 7.23
N GLN A 140 11.18 -4.35 8.39
CA GLN A 140 11.06 -5.06 9.67
C GLN A 140 9.62 -5.57 9.84
N ASP A 141 9.48 -6.65 10.60
CA ASP A 141 8.16 -7.10 11.05
C ASP A 141 7.47 -5.99 11.86
N PRO A 142 6.13 -5.87 11.79
CA PRO A 142 5.38 -5.06 12.73
C PRO A 142 5.74 -5.43 14.17
N PRO A 143 5.82 -4.45 15.09
CA PRO A 143 6.02 -4.78 16.49
C PRO A 143 4.86 -5.67 16.97
N PRO A 144 5.13 -6.63 17.88
CA PRO A 144 4.08 -7.44 18.46
C PRO A 144 3.09 -6.54 19.19
N LEU A 145 1.80 -6.84 19.04
CA LEU A 145 0.77 -6.12 19.77
C LEU A 145 0.94 -6.35 21.28
N GLN A 146 1.31 -5.30 22.00
CA GLN A 146 1.30 -5.30 23.45
C GLN A 146 -0.07 -4.77 23.91
N LEU A 147 -0.99 -5.69 24.24
CA LEU A 147 -2.21 -5.31 24.95
C LEU A 147 -1.81 -4.98 26.39
N ASP A 148 -1.71 -3.69 26.72
CA ASP A 148 -1.53 -3.29 28.11
C ASP A 148 -2.72 -3.81 28.93
N LEU A 149 -2.42 -4.71 29.86
CA LEU A 149 -3.34 -5.19 30.87
C LEU A 149 -3.65 -4.02 31.81
N PHE A 150 -4.67 -3.23 31.49
CA PHE A 150 -5.30 -2.38 32.49
C PHE A 150 -6.06 -3.31 33.46
N LEU A 151 -5.43 -3.61 34.60
CA LEU A 151 -6.04 -4.21 35.78
C LEU A 151 -6.78 -3.16 36.61
#